data_AF-U1PSX5-F1
#
_entry.id   AF-U1PSX5-F1
#
_cell.length_a   1.000
_cell.length_b   1.000
_cell.length_c   1.000
_cell.angle_alpha   90.00
_cell.angle_beta   90.00
_cell.angle_gamma   90.00
#
_symmetry.space_group_name_H-M   'P 1'
#
loop_
_entity.id
_entity.type
_entity.pdbx_description
1 polymer ?
#
loop_
_entity_poly.entity_id
_entity_poly.type
_entity_poly.pdbx_seq_one_letter_code
_entity_poly.pdbx_strand_id
1 'polypeptide(L)'
;MRARREFRDRPDVEVAVLDALADRADEGMTVFEIRAAADVDIDTIEDALATLKSDDLICVENGDDRVVIRAADRVIPNPDAETQPEKTLVDTLREKFGL
;
A
#
# COMPACT_ATOMS: atom_id res chain seq x y z
N MET A 1 3.27 -10.17 7.10
CA MET A 1 1.82 -10.02 7.32
C MET A 1 1.15 -9.91 5.96
N ARG A 2 -0.01 -10.54 5.74
CA ARG A 2 -0.71 -10.53 4.44
C ARG A 2 -1.83 -9.49 4.40
N ALA A 3 -2.08 -8.92 3.23
CA ALA A 3 -3.14 -7.97 2.96
C ALA A 3 -4.53 -8.51 3.33
N ARG A 4 -5.46 -7.58 3.59
CA ARG A 4 -6.85 -7.91 3.97
C ARG A 4 -7.54 -8.79 2.92
N ARG A 5 -8.44 -9.66 3.40
CA ARG A 5 -9.16 -10.66 2.59
C ARG A 5 -10.00 -10.05 1.46
N GLU A 6 -10.44 -8.81 1.62
CA GLU A 6 -11.23 -8.06 0.64
C GLU A 6 -10.45 -7.69 -0.64
N PHE A 7 -9.11 -7.76 -0.62
CA PHE A 7 -8.28 -7.44 -1.79
C PHE A 7 -7.77 -8.69 -2.52
N ARG A 8 -8.18 -9.89 -2.10
CA ARG A 8 -7.73 -11.17 -2.70
C ARG A 8 -8.45 -11.55 -4.01
N ASP A 9 -9.55 -10.87 -4.36
CA ASP A 9 -10.25 -11.05 -5.65
C ASP A 9 -9.64 -10.20 -6.79
N ARG A 10 -8.39 -9.73 -6.61
CA ARG A 10 -7.61 -8.98 -7.61
C ARG A 10 -6.68 -9.90 -8.40
N PRO A 11 -6.15 -9.44 -9.56
CA PRO A 11 -5.09 -10.15 -10.26
C PRO A 11 -3.97 -10.56 -9.29
N ASP A 12 -3.43 -11.77 -9.45
CA ASP A 12 -2.44 -12.35 -8.53
C ASP A 12 -1.25 -11.42 -8.26
N VAL A 13 -0.87 -10.63 -9.27
CA VAL A 13 0.19 -9.62 -9.18
C VAL A 13 -0.16 -8.49 -8.22
N GLU A 14 -1.37 -7.91 -8.30
CA GLU A 14 -1.78 -6.83 -7.41
C GLU A 14 -1.82 -7.28 -5.95
N VAL A 15 -2.28 -8.51 -5.71
CA VAL A 15 -2.25 -9.13 -4.37
C VAL A 15 -0.82 -9.29 -3.88
N ALA A 16 0.08 -9.78 -4.72
CA ALA A 16 1.50 -9.94 -4.38
C ALA A 16 2.17 -8.59 -4.06
N VAL A 17 1.82 -7.54 -4.79
CA VAL A 17 2.29 -6.17 -4.51
C VAL A 17 1.80 -5.67 -3.16
N LEU A 18 0.51 -5.83 -2.87
CA LEU A 18 -0.07 -5.41 -1.59
C LEU A 18 0.49 -6.21 -0.41
N ASP A 19 0.74 -7.51 -0.58
CA ASP A 19 1.39 -8.36 0.43
C ASP A 19 2.83 -7.88 0.70
N ALA A 20 3.61 -7.62 -0.35
CA ALA A 20 4.99 -7.11 -0.21
C ALA A 20 5.03 -5.75 0.51
N LEU A 21 4.12 -4.84 0.16
CA LEU A 21 4.03 -3.54 0.82
C LEU A 21 3.55 -3.65 2.27
N ALA A 22 2.63 -4.58 2.58
CA ALA A 22 2.17 -4.82 3.95
C ALA A 22 3.27 -5.43 4.83
N ASP A 23 4.19 -6.22 4.26
CA ASP A 23 5.37 -6.74 4.95
C ASP A 23 6.36 -5.64 5.37
N ARG A 24 6.35 -4.48 4.69
CA ARG A 24 7.20 -3.31 4.97
C ARG A 24 6.42 -2.01 5.04
N ALA A 25 5.30 -2.03 5.77
CA ALA A 25 4.40 -0.87 5.88
C ALA A 25 5.13 0.42 6.32
N ASP A 26 5.99 0.31 7.34
CA ASP A 26 6.67 1.47 7.95
C ASP A 26 7.85 1.99 7.13
N GLU A 27 8.45 1.21 6.22
CA GLU A 27 9.58 1.66 5.41
C GLU A 27 9.17 1.99 3.97
N GLY A 28 8.11 1.35 3.47
CA GLY A 28 7.77 1.36 2.05
C GLY A 28 8.80 0.63 1.19
N MET A 29 8.54 0.58 -0.10
CA MET A 29 9.42 -0.09 -1.07
C MET A 29 9.51 0.71 -2.36
N THR A 30 10.66 0.67 -3.02
CA THR A 30 10.83 1.19 -4.38
C THR A 30 10.19 0.25 -5.39
N VAL A 31 9.91 0.75 -6.60
CA VAL A 31 9.38 -0.06 -7.71
C VAL A 31 10.24 -1.30 -7.97
N PHE A 32 11.57 -1.16 -7.93
CA PHE A 32 12.49 -2.27 -8.17
C PHE A 32 12.43 -3.34 -7.07
N GLU A 33 12.24 -2.94 -5.82
CA GLU A 33 12.09 -3.88 -4.70
C GLU A 33 10.76 -4.63 -4.77
N ILE A 34 9.67 -3.94 -5.12
CA ILE A 34 8.35 -4.55 -5.29
C ILE A 34 8.40 -5.56 -6.42
N ARG A 35 9.01 -5.19 -7.55
CA ARG A 35 9.21 -6.09 -8.69
C ARG A 35 9.95 -7.37 -8.28
N ALA A 36 11.04 -7.24 -7.51
CA ALA A 36 11.80 -8.38 -7.04
C ALA A 36 11.01 -9.28 -6.07
N ALA A 37 10.14 -8.68 -5.25
CA ALA A 37 9.29 -9.41 -4.32
C ALA A 37 8.12 -10.13 -5.01
N ALA A 38 7.55 -9.54 -6.06
CA ALA A 38 6.43 -10.09 -6.81
C ALA A 38 6.84 -11.02 -7.97
N ASP A 39 8.14 -11.08 -8.31
CA ASP A 39 8.71 -11.89 -9.40
C ASP A 39 8.02 -11.66 -10.77
N VAL A 40 7.92 -10.39 -11.16
CA VAL A 40 7.27 -9.96 -12.42
C VAL A 40 8.19 -9.08 -13.28
N ASP A 41 7.84 -8.93 -14.55
CA ASP A 41 8.47 -7.96 -15.44
C ASP A 41 8.04 -6.52 -15.17
N ILE A 42 8.69 -5.57 -15.85
CA ILE A 42 8.50 -4.12 -15.65
C ILE A 42 7.11 -3.66 -16.10
N ASP A 43 6.64 -4.14 -17.26
CA ASP A 43 5.34 -3.71 -17.80
C ASP A 43 4.20 -4.17 -16.87
N THR A 44 4.27 -5.42 -16.42
CA THR A 44 3.28 -6.02 -15.52
C THR A 44 3.25 -5.32 -14.15
N ILE A 45 4.41 -4.98 -13.58
CA ILE A 45 4.43 -4.25 -12.31
C ILE A 45 3.92 -2.81 -12.45
N GLU A 46 4.23 -2.14 -13.56
CA GLU A 46 3.76 -0.77 -13.81
C GLU A 46 2.24 -0.71 -13.95
N ASP A 47 1.63 -1.65 -14.69
CA ASP A 47 0.19 -1.76 -14.83
C ASP A 47 -0.51 -2.03 -13.48
N ALA A 48 0.06 -2.94 -12.68
CA ALA A 48 -0.44 -3.24 -11.34
C ALA A 48 -0.36 -2.02 -10.42
N LEU A 49 0.78 -1.31 -10.41
CA LEU A 49 0.95 -0.10 -9.61
C LEU A 49 0.02 1.03 -10.06
N ALA A 50 -0.18 1.21 -11.36
CA ALA A 50 -1.12 2.19 -11.90
C ALA A 50 -2.56 1.91 -11.46
N THR A 51 -2.97 0.64 -11.50
CA THR A 51 -4.30 0.19 -11.08
C THR A 51 -4.50 0.39 -9.58
N LEU A 52 -3.57 -0.10 -8.77
CA LEU A 52 -3.60 0.08 -7.31
C LEU A 52 -3.57 1.55 -6.91
N LYS A 53 -2.85 2.40 -7.65
CA LYS A 53 -2.80 3.83 -7.39
C LYS A 53 -4.11 4.51 -7.73
N SER A 54 -4.72 4.16 -8.86
CA SER A 54 -6.02 4.68 -9.30
C SER A 54 -7.14 4.29 -8.34
N ASP A 55 -7.00 3.13 -7.72
CA ASP A 55 -7.93 2.65 -6.71
C ASP A 55 -7.66 3.23 -5.31
N ASP A 56 -6.66 4.11 -5.13
CA ASP A 56 -6.22 4.65 -3.83
C ASP A 56 -5.75 3.59 -2.81
N LEU A 57 -5.23 2.45 -3.29
CA LEU A 57 -4.71 1.38 -2.44
C LEU A 57 -3.23 1.55 -2.09
N ILE A 58 -2.51 2.40 -2.82
CA ILE A 58 -1.11 2.72 -2.56
C ILE A 58 -0.85 4.22 -2.61
N CYS A 59 0.16 4.65 -1.86
CA CYS A 59 0.67 6.01 -1.82
C CYS A 59 2.11 6.03 -2.31
N VAL A 60 2.45 7.07 -3.07
CA VAL A 60 3.84 7.36 -3.46
C VAL A 60 4.31 8.51 -2.58
N GLU A 61 5.44 8.31 -1.93
CA GLU A 61 6.05 9.27 -1.02
C GLU A 61 7.48 9.55 -1.48
N ASN A 62 7.86 10.83 -1.46
CA ASN A 62 9.26 11.21 -1.62
C ASN A 62 9.88 11.13 -0.23
N GLY A 63 10.57 10.02 0.05
CA GLY A 63 11.39 9.91 1.25
C GLY A 63 12.63 10.80 1.15
N ASP A 64 13.37 10.92 2.25
CA ASP A 64 14.54 11.80 2.35
C ASP A 64 15.62 11.46 1.32
N ASP A 65 15.81 10.16 1.02
CA ASP A 65 16.83 9.67 0.08
C ASP A 65 16.26 9.13 -1.24
N ARG A 66 14.98 8.70 -1.27
CA ARG A 66 14.39 8.03 -2.45
C ARG A 66 12.87 8.07 -2.46
N VAL A 67 12.31 7.90 -3.66
CA VAL A 67 10.86 7.68 -3.85
C VAL A 67 10.50 6.28 -3.39
N VAL A 68 9.53 6.18 -2.48
CA VAL A 68 9.01 4.92 -1.96
C VAL A 68 7.51 4.83 -2.18
N ILE A 69 7.02 3.61 -2.26
CA ILE A 69 5.61 3.27 -2.38
C ILE A 69 5.20 2.57 -1.09
N ARG A 70 4.03 2.94 -0.56
CA ARG A 70 3.43 2.35 0.64
C ARG A 70 2.02 1.87 0.36
N ALA A 71 1.61 0.80 1.03
CA ALA A 71 0.21 0.42 1.07
C ALA A 71 -0.58 1.48 1.85
N ALA A 72 -1.81 1.77 1.41
CA ALA A 72 -2.71 2.62 2.19
C ALA A 72 -3.09 1.93 3.51
N ASP A 73 -3.28 2.70 4.58
CA ASP A 73 -3.58 2.18 5.93
C ASP A 73 -4.79 1.23 5.97
N ARG A 74 -5.75 1.44 5.06
CA ARG A 74 -6.93 0.58 4.92
C ARG A 74 -6.61 -0.85 4.44
N VAL A 75 -5.47 -1.05 3.79
CA VAL A 75 -5.02 -2.35 3.27
C VAL A 75 -4.29 -3.16 4.34
N ILE A 76 -3.72 -2.49 5.34
CA ILE A 76 -3.05 -3.13 6.45
C ILE A 76 -4.12 -3.65 7.44
N PRO A 77 -4.16 -4.96 7.74
CA PRO A 77 -4.96 -5.45 8.85
C PRO A 77 -4.36 -4.91 10.15
N ASN A 78 -5.09 -4.06 10.87
CA ASN A 78 -4.65 -3.58 12.17
C ASN A 78 -4.88 -4.69 13.20
N PRO A 79 -3.84 -5.30 13.79
CA PRO A 79 -4.00 -6.40 14.76
C PRO A 79 -4.59 -5.93 16.10
N ASP A 80 -4.61 -4.62 16.39
CA ASP A 80 -5.10 -4.03 17.64
C ASP A 80 -6.52 -3.41 17.55
N ALA A 81 -7.21 -3.58 16.42
CA ALA A 81 -8.55 -3.00 16.21
C ALA A 81 -9.70 -3.66 17.01
N GLU A 82 -9.41 -4.52 17.99
CA GLU A 82 -10.41 -4.99 18.96
C GLU A 82 -10.54 -4.08 20.19
N THR A 83 -9.78 -2.98 20.30
CA THR A 83 -9.88 -2.09 21.48
C THR A 83 -9.64 -0.63 21.14
N GLN A 84 -10.60 0.02 20.46
CA GLN A 84 -11.24 1.25 20.93
C GLN A 84 -12.06 1.94 19.83
N PRO A 85 -13.21 2.52 20.17
CA PRO A 85 -14.07 3.21 19.21
C PRO A 85 -13.54 4.64 18.97
N GLU A 86 -13.56 5.04 17.70
CA GLU A 86 -13.68 6.43 17.21
C GLU A 86 -12.49 7.37 17.45
N LYS A 87 -11.41 7.27 16.63
CA LYS A 87 -10.47 8.42 16.42
C LYS A 87 -9.41 8.30 15.31
N THR A 88 -9.63 7.73 14.13
CA THR A 88 -8.52 7.73 13.11
C THR A 88 -8.97 7.60 11.65
N LEU A 89 -9.94 8.39 11.20
CA LEU A 89 -10.37 8.38 9.78
C LEU A 89 -10.40 9.78 9.12
N VAL A 90 -10.38 10.86 9.90
CA VAL A 90 -10.65 12.22 9.37
C VAL A 90 -9.51 13.20 9.63
N ASP A 91 -8.60 12.92 10.57
CA ASP A 91 -7.52 13.84 10.95
C ASP A 91 -6.44 13.96 9.86
N THR A 92 -6.01 12.84 9.25
CA THR A 92 -4.91 12.83 8.26
C THR A 92 -5.32 13.41 6.90
N LEU A 93 -6.61 13.38 6.56
CA LEU A 93 -7.12 14.02 5.33
C LEU A 93 -7.13 15.55 5.45
N ARG A 94 -7.17 16.10 6.67
CA ARG A 94 -7.21 17.55 6.89
C ARG A 94 -5.84 18.21 6.72
N GLU A 95 -4.78 17.51 7.09
CA GLU A 95 -3.41 18.03 6.98
C GLU A 95 -2.92 18.08 5.52
N LYS A 96 -3.40 17.17 4.66
CA LYS A 96 -3.01 17.10 3.24
C LYS A 96 -3.83 18.02 2.31
N PHE A 97 -5.02 18.45 2.74
CA PHE A 97 -5.91 19.32 1.95
C PHE A 97 -6.08 20.76 2.49
N GLY A 98 -5.38 21.14 3.58
CA GLY A 98 -5.23 22.54 4.00
C GLY A 98 -6.55 23.32 4.14
N LEU A 99 -7.43 22.89 5.06
CA LEU A 99 -8.67 23.59 5.41
C LEU A 99 -8.89 23.75 6.93
#